data_AF-A0A812TWK7-F1
#
_entry.id   AF-A0A812TWK7-F1
#
_cell.length_a   1.000
_cell.length_b   1.000
_cell.length_c   1.000
_cell.angle_alpha   90.00
_cell.angle_beta   90.00
_cell.angle_gamma   90.00
#
_symmetry.space_group_name_H-M   'P 1'
#
loop_
_entity.id
_entity.type
_entity.pdbx_description
1 polymer ?
#
loop_
_entity_poly.entity_id
_entity_poly.type
_entity_poly.pdbx_seq_one_letter_code
_entity_poly.pdbx_strand_id
1 'polypeptide(L)'
;MEPSSWEYREVKVRRLERGKHQITFFSECPEAGARRFVCCSKGSDFATPAGQDFHWIVAVEPGQAGVIVASIQTQFWVFESDSAFLTHGWLEASDPTPLCLPADAAEFLAVGFSVSGGFCLEDSASDDAYHKFYEAYSFVDGYQLSYEAQGGCTTSALTYGESHFVPIYHLLSMLQVEATAGDLLVDLGSGTGRLVAAAALAFPLLRCRGIELLPALHTAALQTKARLPEASLELVLGDILQEDWSDASIVVAMSLCFPAEMMKALEAKFALLRPGSRVVLMNCFLESDLSGLAPLCLDNSRETAHAVRLEMSFGETPLYVFERVDQKRELVDLTAMD
;
A
#
# COMPACT_ATOMS: atom_id res chain seq x y z
N MET A 1 18.65 -20.51 22.77
CA MET A 1 18.94 -19.08 22.61
C MET A 1 17.62 -18.43 22.29
N GLU A 2 17.20 -17.41 23.03
CA GLU A 2 16.09 -16.58 22.56
C GLU A 2 16.50 -16.00 21.22
N PRO A 3 15.72 -16.20 20.14
CA PRO A 3 16.17 -15.78 18.84
C PRO A 3 15.93 -14.27 18.78
N SER A 4 17.02 -13.50 18.74
CA SER A 4 17.04 -12.04 18.63
C SER A 4 16.47 -11.48 17.31
N SER A 5 15.82 -12.33 16.51
CA SER A 5 15.32 -12.09 15.16
C SER A 5 13.78 -12.17 15.06
N TRP A 6 13.07 -12.21 16.19
CA TRP A 6 11.61 -12.27 16.21
C TRP A 6 11.02 -10.89 16.44
N GLU A 7 10.19 -10.48 15.50
CA GLU A 7 9.38 -9.28 15.57
C GLU A 7 7.94 -9.67 15.92
N TYR A 8 7.31 -8.79 16.69
CA TYR A 8 6.01 -9.02 17.28
C TYR A 8 5.07 -7.88 16.91
N ARG A 9 3.83 -8.24 16.56
CA ARG A 9 2.78 -7.28 16.26
C ARG A 9 1.44 -7.77 16.79
N GLU A 10 0.83 -6.99 17.67
CA GLU A 10 -0.58 -7.17 17.99
C GLU A 10 -1.43 -6.83 16.77
N VAL A 11 -2.35 -7.71 16.42
CA VAL A 11 -3.32 -7.44 15.37
C VAL A 11 -4.72 -7.57 15.94
N LYS A 12 -5.45 -6.45 15.94
CA LYS A 12 -6.88 -6.47 16.25
C LYS A 12 -7.61 -7.08 15.07
N VAL A 13 -8.37 -8.14 15.31
CA VAL A 13 -9.12 -8.84 14.26
C VAL A 13 -10.58 -8.90 14.66
N ARG A 14 -11.45 -8.45 13.75
CA ARG A 14 -12.86 -8.22 14.08
C ARG A 14 -13.66 -9.50 14.05
N ARG A 15 -14.55 -9.62 15.04
CA ARG A 15 -15.33 -10.83 15.35
C ARG A 15 -16.34 -11.28 14.28
N LEU A 16 -16.59 -10.52 13.20
CA LEU A 16 -17.75 -10.78 12.32
C LEU A 16 -17.57 -10.49 10.83
N GLU A 17 -16.37 -10.16 10.33
CA GLU A 17 -16.17 -10.00 8.90
C GLU A 17 -15.70 -11.31 8.27
N ARG A 18 -16.58 -11.96 7.49
CA ARG A 18 -16.11 -12.81 6.39
C ARG A 18 -15.44 -11.87 5.39
N GLY A 19 -14.15 -11.66 5.57
CA GLY A 19 -13.42 -10.64 4.83
C GLY A 19 -11.94 -11.00 4.78
N LYS A 20 -11.33 -10.75 3.63
CA LYS A 20 -9.89 -10.85 3.45
C LYS A 20 -9.24 -9.75 4.28
N HIS A 21 -8.98 -9.98 5.56
CA HIS A 21 -7.99 -9.17 6.24
C HIS A 21 -6.67 -9.44 5.54
N GLN A 22 -5.91 -8.42 5.17
CA GLN A 22 -4.58 -8.55 4.61
C GLN A 22 -3.65 -7.87 5.60
N ILE A 23 -3.09 -8.66 6.51
CA ILE A 23 -2.12 -8.15 7.46
C ILE A 23 -0.79 -8.15 6.76
N THR A 24 -0.40 -6.99 6.23
CA THR A 24 0.89 -6.82 5.60
C THR A 24 1.94 -6.53 6.66
N PHE A 25 2.95 -7.38 6.73
CA PHE A 25 4.14 -7.15 7.54
C PHE A 25 5.37 -7.29 6.65
N PHE A 26 6.40 -6.51 6.98
CA PHE A 26 7.65 -6.51 6.27
C PHE A 26 8.80 -6.77 7.23
N SER A 27 9.70 -7.67 6.84
CA SER A 27 10.92 -7.97 7.57
C SER A 27 12.01 -8.21 6.56
N GLU A 28 13.20 -7.76 6.91
CA GLU A 28 14.40 -8.05 6.15
C GLU A 28 14.68 -9.55 6.20
N CYS A 29 14.79 -10.16 5.02
CA CYS A 29 15.38 -11.47 4.88
C CYS A 29 16.90 -11.33 4.85
N PRO A 30 17.61 -11.81 5.90
CA PRO A 30 19.06 -11.59 6.00
C PRO A 30 19.85 -12.37 4.95
N GLU A 31 19.34 -13.53 4.51
CA GLU A 31 20.03 -14.41 3.56
C GLU A 31 19.06 -15.10 2.61
N ALA A 32 19.44 -15.25 1.33
CA ALA A 32 18.64 -15.98 0.35
C ALA A 32 18.45 -17.45 0.78
N GLY A 33 17.21 -17.94 0.79
CA GLY A 33 16.87 -19.29 1.24
C GLY A 33 16.61 -19.44 2.75
N ALA A 34 16.75 -18.38 3.55
CA ALA A 34 16.27 -18.38 4.93
C ALA A 34 14.76 -18.63 4.95
N ARG A 35 14.26 -19.45 5.89
CA ARG A 35 12.82 -19.70 6.05
C ARG A 35 12.24 -18.72 7.06
N ARG A 36 11.25 -17.94 6.61
CA ARG A 36 10.45 -17.11 7.51
C ARG A 36 9.34 -17.93 8.08
N PHE A 37 9.10 -17.78 9.36
CA PHE A 37 7.98 -18.37 10.05
C PHE A 37 7.08 -17.29 10.58
N VAL A 38 5.78 -17.46 10.35
CA VAL A 38 4.76 -16.56 10.84
C VAL A 38 3.81 -17.37 11.71
N CYS A 39 3.69 -16.96 12.96
CA CYS A 39 2.90 -17.58 14.01
C CYS A 39 1.73 -16.68 14.38
N CYS A 40 0.54 -17.26 14.59
CA CYS A 40 -0.60 -16.56 15.17
C CYS A 40 -0.98 -17.22 16.50
N SER A 41 -1.05 -16.45 17.59
CA SER A 41 -1.47 -16.89 18.93
C SER A 41 -2.63 -16.07 19.49
N LYS A 42 -3.36 -16.66 20.44
CA LYS A 42 -4.47 -16.01 21.18
C LYS A 42 -3.94 -15.51 22.53
N GLY A 43 -4.32 -14.29 22.91
CA GLY A 43 -3.97 -13.72 24.22
C GLY A 43 -2.52 -13.27 24.34
N SER A 44 -2.16 -12.67 25.48
CA SER A 44 -0.86 -12.02 25.73
C SER A 44 0.35 -12.94 25.82
N ASP A 45 0.16 -14.25 25.64
CA ASP A 45 1.23 -15.22 25.84
C ASP A 45 2.09 -15.34 24.57
N PHE A 46 3.36 -14.98 24.77
CA PHE A 46 4.38 -14.89 23.73
C PHE A 46 4.71 -16.29 23.19
N ALA A 47 4.32 -16.57 21.95
CA ALA A 47 4.64 -17.81 21.28
C ALA A 47 5.76 -17.59 20.24
N THR A 48 6.86 -18.31 20.41
CA THR A 48 7.85 -18.56 19.34
C THR A 48 7.58 -19.96 18.78
N PRO A 49 7.99 -20.35 17.56
CA PRO A 49 7.87 -21.75 17.10
C PRO A 49 8.54 -22.77 18.02
N ALA A 50 9.50 -22.32 18.84
CA ALA A 50 10.16 -23.12 19.86
C ALA A 50 9.34 -23.24 21.17
N GLY A 51 8.40 -22.33 21.41
CA GLY A 51 7.41 -22.37 22.49
C GLY A 51 6.07 -22.90 21.97
N GLN A 52 5.52 -23.94 22.58
CA GLN A 52 4.48 -24.77 21.98
C GLN A 52 3.06 -24.16 21.92
N ASP A 53 2.89 -22.87 22.22
CA ASP A 53 1.59 -22.22 22.44
C ASP A 53 1.14 -21.32 21.28
N PHE A 54 1.20 -21.82 20.04
CA PHE A 54 0.66 -21.12 18.87
C PHE A 54 -0.46 -21.93 18.22
N HIS A 55 -1.40 -21.25 17.56
CA HIS A 55 -2.50 -21.91 16.87
C HIS A 55 -2.14 -22.30 15.44
N TRP A 56 -1.29 -21.50 14.77
CA TRP A 56 -0.93 -21.69 13.36
C TRP A 56 0.50 -21.24 13.08
N ILE A 57 1.20 -21.96 12.20
CA ILE A 57 2.51 -21.58 11.63
C ILE A 57 2.51 -21.79 10.14
N VAL A 58 3.05 -20.82 9.40
CA VAL A 58 3.42 -21.02 8.00
C VAL A 58 4.88 -20.67 7.79
N ALA A 59 5.55 -21.55 7.05
CA ALA A 59 6.91 -21.37 6.56
C ALA A 59 6.87 -20.74 5.18
N VAL A 60 7.72 -19.75 4.96
CA VAL A 60 7.84 -19.03 3.70
C VAL A 60 9.31 -19.02 3.30
N GLU A 61 9.59 -19.45 2.07
CA GLU A 61 10.92 -19.40 1.46
C GLU A 61 10.96 -18.28 0.41
N PRO A 62 11.66 -17.17 0.65
CA PRO A 62 11.86 -16.15 -0.36
C PRO A 62 12.93 -16.58 -1.35
N GLY A 63 12.74 -16.20 -2.63
CA GLY A 63 13.74 -16.42 -3.68
C GLY A 63 14.94 -15.48 -3.62
N GLN A 64 14.86 -14.37 -2.86
CA GLN A 64 15.89 -13.34 -2.72
C GLN A 64 15.87 -12.72 -1.32
N ALA A 65 16.99 -12.11 -0.90
CA ALA A 65 17.07 -11.30 0.32
C ALA A 65 16.32 -9.96 0.13
N GLY A 66 15.90 -9.33 1.23
CA GLY A 66 15.20 -8.03 1.21
C GLY A 66 13.88 -7.99 1.99
N VAL A 67 13.11 -6.94 1.76
CA VAL A 67 11.85 -6.67 2.46
C VAL A 67 10.74 -7.55 1.88
N ILE A 68 10.21 -8.46 2.70
CA ILE A 68 9.15 -9.39 2.29
C ILE A 68 7.80 -8.91 2.76
N VAL A 69 6.93 -8.63 1.80
CA VAL A 69 5.51 -8.42 2.01
C VAL A 69 4.86 -9.79 2.20
N ALA A 70 4.29 -10.04 3.36
CA ALA A 70 3.44 -11.20 3.55
C ALA A 70 2.08 -10.79 4.09
N SER A 71 1.06 -11.47 3.58
CA SER A 71 -0.34 -11.16 3.72
C SER A 71 -1.07 -12.32 4.35
N ILE A 72 -1.83 -12.09 5.42
CA ILE A 72 -2.59 -13.14 6.12
C ILE A 72 -4.04 -13.05 5.73
N GLN A 73 -4.49 -13.85 4.78
CA GLN A 73 -5.90 -13.89 4.41
C GLN A 73 -6.67 -14.85 5.30
N THR A 74 -7.55 -14.31 6.17
CA THR A 74 -8.40 -15.11 7.06
C THR A 74 -9.68 -15.54 6.34
N GLN A 75 -9.98 -16.85 6.24
CA GLN A 75 -11.26 -17.29 5.63
C GLN A 75 -12.44 -17.31 6.61
N PHE A 76 -12.19 -17.67 7.87
CA PHE A 76 -13.15 -17.66 8.97
C PHE A 76 -12.43 -17.23 10.25
N TRP A 77 -13.09 -16.40 11.05
CA TRP A 77 -12.62 -15.99 12.37
C TRP A 77 -13.65 -16.44 13.39
N VAL A 78 -13.28 -17.40 14.25
CA VAL A 78 -14.22 -18.01 15.22
C VAL A 78 -13.72 -17.82 16.67
N PHE A 79 -12.78 -16.90 16.90
CA PHE A 79 -12.30 -16.62 18.25
C PHE A 79 -13.28 -15.73 19.03
N GLU A 80 -13.37 -15.96 20.34
CA GLU A 80 -14.12 -15.08 21.25
C GLU A 80 -13.48 -13.69 21.45
N SER A 81 -12.15 -13.60 21.33
CA SER A 81 -11.42 -12.33 21.43
C SER A 81 -11.47 -11.53 20.12
N ASP A 82 -11.39 -10.21 20.27
CA ASP A 82 -11.30 -9.22 19.19
C ASP A 82 -9.83 -8.90 18.82
N SER A 83 -8.87 -9.61 19.39
CA SER A 83 -7.45 -9.49 19.07
C SER A 83 -6.76 -10.85 18.97
N ALA A 84 -5.71 -10.87 18.15
CA ALA A 84 -4.72 -11.94 18.07
C ALA A 84 -3.31 -11.34 17.97
N PHE A 85 -2.30 -12.13 18.29
CA PHE A 85 -0.92 -11.72 18.15
C PHE A 85 -0.28 -12.43 16.99
N LEU A 86 0.38 -11.63 16.15
CA LEU A 86 1.20 -12.13 15.08
C LEU A 86 2.67 -12.02 15.50
N THR A 87 3.34 -13.16 15.55
CA THR A 87 4.79 -13.22 15.77
C THR A 87 5.44 -13.73 14.51
N HIS A 88 6.49 -13.09 14.03
CA HIS A 88 7.24 -13.59 12.88
C HIS A 88 8.74 -13.50 13.10
N GLY A 89 9.48 -14.40 12.46
CA GLY A 89 10.93 -14.43 12.57
C GLY A 89 11.57 -15.40 11.59
N TRP A 90 12.89 -15.40 11.60
CA TRP A 90 13.74 -16.20 10.71
C TRP A 90 14.35 -17.38 11.46
N LEU A 91 14.34 -18.56 10.85
CA LEU A 91 15.04 -19.74 11.38
C LEU A 91 15.98 -20.33 10.33
N GLU A 92 17.23 -20.50 10.73
CA GLU A 92 18.22 -21.34 10.04
C GLU A 92 17.92 -22.83 10.34
N ALA A 93 16.92 -23.37 9.65
CA ALA A 93 16.64 -24.80 9.50
C ALA A 93 16.80 -25.73 10.73
N SER A 94 15.68 -25.99 11.41
CA SER A 94 15.06 -27.32 11.44
C SER A 94 13.56 -27.09 11.35
N ASP A 95 12.82 -27.92 10.61
CA ASP A 95 11.37 -27.73 10.46
C ASP A 95 10.73 -27.63 11.85
N PRO A 96 10.16 -26.48 12.25
CA PRO A 96 9.32 -26.48 13.42
C PRO A 96 8.20 -27.44 13.10
N THR A 97 8.01 -28.45 13.96
CA THR A 97 6.94 -29.42 13.78
C THR A 97 5.64 -28.64 13.81
N PRO A 98 4.86 -28.57 12.71
CA PRO A 98 3.58 -27.89 12.75
C PRO A 98 2.75 -28.57 13.83
N LEU A 99 2.25 -27.82 14.81
CA LEU A 99 1.34 -28.38 15.77
C LEU A 99 0.04 -28.73 15.01
N CYS A 100 -0.17 -30.01 14.71
CA CYS A 100 -1.45 -30.48 14.19
C CYS A 100 -2.50 -30.26 15.28
N LEU A 101 -3.44 -29.35 15.04
CA LEU A 101 -4.60 -29.20 15.91
C LEU A 101 -5.39 -30.52 15.92
N PRO A 102 -5.91 -30.95 17.09
CA PRO A 102 -6.84 -32.06 17.13
C PRO A 102 -8.12 -31.68 16.36
N ALA A 103 -8.75 -32.67 15.72
CA ALA A 103 -9.84 -32.48 14.76
C ALA A 103 -11.10 -31.80 15.34
N ASP A 104 -11.15 -31.62 16.66
CA ASP A 104 -12.22 -31.02 17.46
C ASP A 104 -11.91 -29.59 17.94
N ALA A 105 -10.77 -28.99 17.55
CA ALA A 105 -10.48 -27.58 17.81
C ALA A 105 -11.50 -26.69 17.08
N ALA A 106 -12.50 -26.20 17.81
CA ALA A 106 -13.64 -25.46 17.27
C ALA A 106 -13.30 -24.04 16.73
N GLU A 107 -12.06 -23.60 16.87
CA GLU A 107 -11.57 -22.28 16.47
C GLU A 107 -10.56 -22.44 15.31
N PHE A 108 -10.99 -22.11 14.08
CA PHE A 108 -10.12 -22.22 12.88
C PHE A 108 -9.75 -20.83 12.35
N LEU A 109 -8.46 -20.65 12.05
CA LEU A 109 -7.97 -19.56 11.22
C LEU A 109 -7.28 -20.16 10.00
N ALA A 110 -8.00 -20.23 8.88
CA ALA A 110 -7.33 -20.53 7.61
C ALA A 110 -6.62 -19.26 7.16
N VAL A 111 -5.28 -19.29 7.20
CA VAL A 111 -4.42 -18.21 6.73
C VAL A 111 -3.85 -18.58 5.36
N GLY A 112 -4.22 -17.83 4.32
CA GLY A 112 -3.47 -17.83 3.07
C GLY A 112 -2.29 -16.87 3.18
N PHE A 113 -1.10 -17.31 2.77
CA PHE A 113 0.09 -16.47 2.66
C PHE A 113 0.43 -16.26 1.19
N SER A 114 0.58 -15.00 0.79
CA SER A 114 1.23 -14.63 -0.46
C SER A 114 2.50 -13.84 -0.15
N VAL A 115 3.58 -14.16 -0.86
CA VAL A 115 4.77 -13.34 -0.93
C VAL A 115 4.76 -12.64 -2.27
N SER A 116 4.57 -11.33 -2.26
CA SER A 116 4.89 -10.50 -3.42
C SER A 116 6.33 -10.02 -3.26
N GLY A 117 7.19 -10.33 -4.24
CA GLY A 117 8.56 -9.83 -4.49
C GLY A 117 9.39 -9.32 -3.30
N GLY A 118 10.60 -9.89 -3.10
CA GLY A 118 11.58 -9.25 -2.23
C GLY A 118 12.09 -7.95 -2.85
N PHE A 119 11.87 -6.82 -2.17
CA PHE A 119 12.46 -5.54 -2.57
C PHE A 119 13.53 -5.15 -1.55
N CYS A 120 14.75 -4.88 -1.98
CA CYS A 120 15.75 -4.29 -1.10
C CYS A 120 15.59 -2.77 -1.10
N LEU A 121 15.46 -2.18 0.08
CA LEU A 121 15.68 -0.75 0.25
C LEU A 121 17.15 -0.45 -0.07
N GLU A 122 17.41 0.59 -0.85
CA GLU A 122 18.72 0.79 -1.48
C GLU A 122 19.74 1.37 -0.50
N ASP A 123 19.29 1.96 0.61
CA ASP A 123 20.14 2.62 1.60
C ASP A 123 19.52 2.63 3.02
N SER A 124 20.32 3.05 4.01
CA SER A 124 19.87 3.14 5.41
C SER A 124 18.84 4.26 5.65
N ALA A 125 18.73 5.24 4.75
CA ALA A 125 17.80 6.36 4.91
C ALA A 125 16.37 5.93 4.58
N SER A 126 16.22 5.12 3.53
CA SER A 126 14.95 4.51 3.14
C SER A 126 14.46 3.48 4.17
N ASP A 127 15.37 2.81 4.88
CA ASP A 127 15.04 1.94 6.03
C ASP A 127 14.51 2.72 7.26
N ASP A 128 15.18 3.82 7.64
CA ASP A 128 14.67 4.72 8.71
C ASP A 128 13.29 5.30 8.35
N ALA A 129 13.11 5.71 7.09
CA ALA A 129 11.83 6.20 6.57
C ALA A 129 10.72 5.13 6.65
N TYR A 130 11.03 3.87 6.35
CA TYR A 130 10.11 2.75 6.47
C TYR A 130 9.63 2.58 7.93
N HIS A 131 10.54 2.56 8.89
CA HIS A 131 10.19 2.36 10.30
C HIS A 131 9.35 3.50 10.86
N LYS A 132 9.74 4.75 10.59
CA LYS A 132 8.99 5.95 10.98
C LYS A 132 7.59 5.96 10.40
N PHE A 133 7.45 5.58 9.14
CA PHE A 133 6.15 5.48 8.49
C PHE A 133 5.23 4.53 9.26
N TYR A 134 5.65 3.30 9.55
CA TYR A 134 4.77 2.34 10.25
C TYR A 134 4.51 2.70 11.71
N GLU A 135 5.49 3.29 12.41
CA GLU A 135 5.28 3.82 13.76
C GLU A 135 4.22 4.93 13.76
N ALA A 136 4.30 5.86 12.81
CA ALA A 136 3.37 6.97 12.69
C ALA A 136 1.94 6.53 12.33
N TYR A 137 1.75 5.37 11.67
CA TYR A 137 0.44 4.82 11.36
C TYR A 137 -0.05 3.74 12.33
N SER A 138 0.72 3.39 13.37
CA SER A 138 0.43 2.28 14.30
C SER A 138 -0.94 2.36 15.01
N PHE A 139 -1.51 3.57 15.13
CA PHE A 139 -2.77 3.82 15.83
C PHE A 139 -3.96 4.05 14.89
N VAL A 140 -3.75 4.04 13.57
CA VAL A 140 -4.75 4.39 12.57
C VAL A 140 -5.35 3.13 11.96
N ASP A 141 -6.66 2.96 12.12
CA ASP A 141 -7.46 1.99 11.35
C ASP A 141 -8.25 2.76 10.27
N GLY A 142 -7.63 2.95 9.10
CA GLY A 142 -8.21 3.74 8.03
C GLY A 142 -9.47 3.12 7.44
N TYR A 143 -9.55 1.79 7.42
CA TYR A 143 -10.74 1.07 7.01
C TYR A 143 -11.93 1.38 7.91
N GLN A 144 -11.73 1.38 9.23
CA GLN A 144 -12.80 1.75 10.16
C GLN A 144 -13.28 3.16 9.94
N LEU A 145 -12.33 4.09 9.88
CA LEU A 145 -12.62 5.51 9.75
C LEU A 145 -13.42 5.78 8.47
N SER A 146 -13.05 5.12 7.36
CA SER A 146 -13.79 5.23 6.11
C SER A 146 -15.20 4.63 6.23
N TYR A 147 -15.34 3.43 6.80
CA TYR A 147 -16.62 2.76 6.95
C TYR A 147 -17.60 3.56 7.81
N GLU A 148 -17.13 4.09 8.94
CA GLU A 148 -17.92 4.95 9.84
C GLU A 148 -18.28 6.28 9.19
N ALA A 149 -17.34 6.91 8.49
CA ALA A 149 -17.58 8.18 7.80
C ALA A 149 -18.66 8.06 6.71
N GLN A 150 -18.84 6.86 6.16
CA GLN A 150 -19.86 6.55 5.16
C GLN A 150 -21.19 6.09 5.77
N GLY A 151 -21.36 6.16 7.11
CA GLY A 151 -22.58 5.75 7.78
C GLY A 151 -22.82 4.23 7.77
N GLY A 152 -21.77 3.44 7.63
CA GLY A 152 -21.83 1.98 7.62
C GLY A 152 -22.25 1.34 6.28
N CYS A 153 -22.27 2.12 5.19
CA CYS A 153 -22.58 1.65 3.84
C CYS A 153 -21.55 2.21 2.85
N THR A 154 -20.80 1.35 2.18
CA THR A 154 -19.77 1.79 1.23
C THR A 154 -20.38 2.14 -0.12
N THR A 155 -20.13 3.35 -0.61
CA THR A 155 -20.40 3.71 -2.02
C THR A 155 -19.16 3.41 -2.87
N SER A 156 -19.33 3.10 -4.17
CA SER A 156 -18.20 2.70 -5.01
C SER A 156 -17.08 3.73 -5.01
N ALA A 157 -17.40 5.02 -5.18
CA ALA A 157 -16.43 6.11 -5.25
C ALA A 157 -15.61 6.32 -3.95
N LEU A 158 -16.14 5.86 -2.81
CA LEU A 158 -15.52 5.99 -1.49
C LEU A 158 -14.95 4.67 -0.97
N THR A 159 -14.76 3.70 -1.86
CA THR A 159 -14.09 2.44 -1.52
C THR A 159 -12.68 2.76 -1.07
N TYR A 160 -12.36 2.38 0.18
CA TYR A 160 -11.07 2.66 0.77
C TYR A 160 -10.10 1.50 0.58
N GLY A 161 -8.87 1.85 0.24
CA GLY A 161 -7.74 0.94 0.15
C GLY A 161 -6.51 1.60 0.75
N GLU A 162 -5.59 0.81 1.31
CA GLU A 162 -4.36 1.32 1.90
C GLU A 162 -3.16 0.99 1.03
N SER A 163 -2.32 2.00 0.86
CA SER A 163 -1.01 1.88 0.23
C SER A 163 0.06 1.63 1.28
N HIS A 164 1.07 0.84 0.89
CA HIS A 164 2.20 0.48 1.75
C HIS A 164 3.49 1.18 1.31
N PHE A 165 4.40 1.41 2.27
CA PHE A 165 5.63 2.17 2.05
C PHE A 165 6.47 1.62 0.88
N VAL A 166 6.79 0.32 0.90
CA VAL A 166 7.68 -0.29 -0.09
C VAL A 166 7.11 -0.23 -1.51
N PRO A 167 5.84 -0.60 -1.77
CA PRO A 167 5.24 -0.40 -3.08
C PRO A 167 5.31 1.05 -3.55
N ILE A 168 5.00 2.02 -2.68
CA ILE A 168 5.06 3.45 -3.04
C ILE A 168 6.49 3.89 -3.35
N TYR A 169 7.46 3.49 -2.52
CA TYR A 169 8.88 3.73 -2.76
C TYR A 169 9.29 3.22 -4.15
N HIS A 170 8.95 1.97 -4.44
CA HIS A 170 9.28 1.33 -5.72
C HIS A 170 8.65 2.08 -6.91
N LEU A 171 7.36 2.42 -6.83
CA LEU A 171 6.68 3.21 -7.86
C LEU A 171 7.38 4.54 -8.13
N LEU A 172 7.72 5.29 -7.08
CA LEU A 172 8.35 6.61 -7.22
C LEU A 172 9.79 6.49 -7.74
N SER A 173 10.54 5.46 -7.36
CA SER A 173 11.85 5.17 -7.93
C SER A 173 11.75 4.83 -9.42
N MET A 174 10.77 4.02 -9.84
CA MET A 174 10.52 3.69 -11.25
C MET A 174 10.11 4.92 -12.07
N LEU A 175 9.32 5.82 -11.49
CA LEU A 175 8.93 7.06 -12.14
C LEU A 175 10.13 8.00 -12.41
N GLN A 176 11.34 7.65 -11.94
CA GLN A 176 12.52 8.51 -12.00
C GLN A 176 12.18 9.90 -11.47
N VAL A 177 11.50 9.94 -10.33
CA VAL A 177 11.29 11.19 -9.64
C VAL A 177 12.69 11.66 -9.22
N GLU A 178 13.27 12.59 -9.97
CA GLU A 178 14.54 13.23 -9.60
C GLU A 178 14.45 13.94 -8.24
N ALA A 179 13.24 13.96 -7.64
CA ALA A 179 12.91 14.54 -6.36
C ALA A 179 13.61 15.88 -6.23
N THR A 180 13.46 16.71 -7.27
CA THR A 180 14.02 18.05 -7.20
C THR A 180 13.13 18.87 -6.27
N ALA A 181 13.70 19.89 -5.61
CA ALA A 181 12.93 20.76 -4.73
C ALA A 181 11.73 21.47 -5.42
N GLY A 182 11.66 21.42 -6.76
CA GLY A 182 10.56 21.98 -7.54
C GLY A 182 9.37 21.04 -7.70
N ASP A 183 9.57 19.72 -7.59
CA ASP A 183 8.52 18.73 -7.86
C ASP A 183 7.42 18.74 -6.79
N LEU A 184 6.19 18.51 -7.25
CA LEU A 184 5.00 18.40 -6.41
C LEU A 184 4.25 17.14 -6.79
N LEU A 185 4.18 16.21 -5.85
CA LEU A 185 3.31 15.05 -5.91
C LEU A 185 1.97 15.39 -5.26
N VAL A 186 0.87 15.16 -5.99
CA VAL A 186 -0.50 15.31 -5.48
C VAL A 186 -1.20 13.95 -5.49
N ASP A 187 -1.77 13.56 -4.36
CA ASP A 187 -2.59 12.36 -4.19
C ASP A 187 -4.07 12.73 -4.10
N LEU A 188 -4.86 12.21 -5.03
CA LEU A 188 -6.29 12.50 -5.20
C LEU A 188 -7.13 11.43 -4.50
N GLY A 189 -7.74 11.78 -3.37
CA GLY A 189 -8.40 10.81 -2.49
C GLY A 189 -7.39 10.19 -1.53
N SER A 190 -6.60 11.03 -0.87
CA SER A 190 -5.42 10.60 -0.10
C SER A 190 -5.71 9.78 1.16
N GLY A 191 -6.97 9.66 1.56
CA GLY A 191 -7.39 8.85 2.69
C GLY A 191 -6.72 9.31 3.99
N THR A 192 -6.03 8.38 4.65
CA THR A 192 -5.25 8.68 5.86
C THR A 192 -3.88 9.30 5.55
N GLY A 193 -3.58 9.64 4.29
CA GLY A 193 -2.35 10.31 3.86
C GLY A 193 -1.17 9.38 3.63
N ARG A 194 -1.39 8.06 3.54
CA ARG A 194 -0.31 7.05 3.49
C ARG A 194 0.63 7.25 2.31
N LEU A 195 0.11 7.52 1.12
CA LEU A 195 0.93 7.67 -0.07
C LEU A 195 1.84 8.89 0.01
N VAL A 196 1.27 10.05 0.30
CA VAL A 196 2.00 11.31 0.41
C VAL A 196 2.96 11.33 1.60
N ALA A 197 2.65 10.63 2.69
CA ALA A 197 3.57 10.46 3.82
C ALA A 197 4.77 9.57 3.46
N ALA A 198 4.54 8.42 2.82
CA ALA A 198 5.63 7.55 2.36
C ALA A 198 6.52 8.27 1.35
N ALA A 199 5.91 8.98 0.38
CA ALA A 199 6.63 9.78 -0.60
C ALA A 199 7.51 10.86 0.05
N ALA A 200 6.96 11.63 0.99
CA ALA A 200 7.68 12.69 1.67
C ALA A 200 8.83 12.19 2.55
N LEU A 201 8.71 10.98 3.12
CA LEU A 201 9.78 10.35 3.91
C LEU A 201 10.88 9.76 3.03
N ALA A 202 10.48 9.06 1.96
CA ALA A 202 11.42 8.43 1.03
C ALA A 202 12.17 9.44 0.16
N PHE A 203 11.54 10.56 -0.19
CA PHE A 203 12.08 11.57 -1.09
C PHE A 203 11.98 12.97 -0.43
N PRO A 204 12.89 13.33 0.49
CA PRO A 204 12.75 14.53 1.34
C PRO A 204 12.66 15.87 0.59
N LEU A 205 13.13 15.92 -0.65
CA LEU A 205 13.07 17.10 -1.52
C LEU A 205 11.74 17.22 -2.28
N LEU A 206 10.96 16.13 -2.38
CA LEU A 206 9.66 16.10 -3.03
C LEU A 206 8.62 16.76 -2.13
N ARG A 207 7.94 17.79 -2.64
CA ARG A 207 6.76 18.33 -1.97
C ARG A 207 5.59 17.39 -2.22
N CYS A 208 4.85 17.06 -1.17
CA CYS A 208 3.71 16.15 -1.28
C CYS A 208 2.44 16.84 -0.79
N ARG A 209 1.33 16.67 -1.51
CA ARG A 209 0.01 17.18 -1.13
C ARG A 209 -1.04 16.08 -1.24
N GLY A 210 -1.73 15.78 -0.14
CA GLY A 210 -2.89 14.88 -0.14
C GLY A 210 -4.19 15.67 -0.10
N ILE A 211 -5.13 15.34 -0.98
CA ILE A 211 -6.49 15.91 -0.98
C ILE A 211 -7.47 14.79 -0.60
N GLU A 212 -8.22 14.97 0.47
CA GLU A 212 -9.17 13.98 0.97
C GLU A 212 -10.53 14.62 1.24
N LEU A 213 -11.61 13.95 0.84
CA LEU A 213 -12.98 14.45 0.95
C LEU A 213 -13.59 14.14 2.34
N LEU A 214 -13.28 12.98 2.92
CA LEU A 214 -13.86 12.52 4.17
C LEU A 214 -13.15 13.12 5.38
N PRO A 215 -13.83 13.93 6.22
CA PRO A 215 -13.19 14.62 7.34
C PRO A 215 -12.52 13.69 8.36
N ALA A 216 -13.07 12.49 8.58
CA ALA A 216 -12.50 11.52 9.52
C ALA A 216 -11.13 10.99 9.07
N LEU A 217 -11.00 10.65 7.78
CA LEU A 217 -9.74 10.19 7.19
C LEU A 217 -8.71 11.32 7.16
N HIS A 218 -9.13 12.52 6.74
CA HIS A 218 -8.27 13.71 6.76
C HIS A 218 -7.76 14.05 8.17
N THR A 219 -8.62 13.93 9.20
CA THR A 219 -8.21 14.16 10.59
C THR A 219 -7.15 13.15 11.03
N ALA A 220 -7.29 11.88 10.67
CA ALA A 220 -6.26 10.88 10.95
C ALA A 220 -4.96 11.19 10.19
N ALA A 221 -5.03 11.66 8.95
CA ALA A 221 -3.86 12.09 8.19
C ALA A 221 -3.09 13.24 8.88
N LEU A 222 -3.81 14.22 9.43
CA LEU A 222 -3.20 15.31 10.22
C LEU A 222 -2.52 14.79 11.49
N GLN A 223 -3.14 13.82 12.19
CA GLN A 223 -2.55 13.19 13.37
C GLN A 223 -1.28 12.41 13.04
N THR A 224 -1.26 11.69 11.92
CA THR A 224 -0.07 10.98 11.43
C THR A 224 1.02 11.97 11.02
N LYS A 225 0.68 13.03 10.27
CA LYS A 225 1.62 14.10 9.91
C LYS A 225 2.29 14.73 11.14
N ALA A 226 1.55 14.92 12.24
CA ALA A 226 2.12 15.46 13.48
C ALA A 226 3.20 14.56 14.11
N ARG A 227 3.24 13.26 13.75
CA ARG A 227 4.28 12.31 14.15
C ARG A 227 5.44 12.23 13.15
N LEU A 228 5.34 12.91 12.01
CA LEU A 228 6.33 12.95 10.93
C LEU A 228 6.75 14.40 10.65
N PRO A 229 7.32 15.13 11.64
CA PRO A 229 7.60 16.56 11.52
C PRO A 229 8.60 16.91 10.41
N GLU A 230 9.42 15.96 9.97
CA GLU A 230 10.39 16.11 8.87
C GLU A 230 9.76 16.03 7.48
N ALA A 231 8.56 15.47 7.35
CA ALA A 231 7.92 15.22 6.07
C ALA A 231 7.38 16.52 5.46
N SER A 232 7.83 16.84 4.24
CA SER A 232 7.32 17.98 3.45
C SER A 232 5.94 17.67 2.87
N LEU A 233 4.93 17.68 3.76
CA LEU A 233 3.58 17.20 3.49
C LEU A 233 2.53 18.29 3.71
N GLU A 234 1.72 18.57 2.70
CA GLU A 234 0.49 19.36 2.78
C GLU A 234 -0.73 18.43 2.76
N LEU A 235 -1.73 18.71 3.58
CA LEU A 235 -2.97 17.92 3.62
C LEU A 235 -4.14 18.89 3.51
N VAL A 236 -5.03 18.62 2.57
CA VAL A 236 -6.20 19.44 2.25
C VAL A 236 -7.46 18.61 2.44
N LEU A 237 -8.40 19.13 3.23
CA LEU A 237 -9.77 18.61 3.29
C LEU A 237 -10.55 19.26 2.15
N GLY A 238 -10.86 18.50 1.10
CA GLY A 238 -11.45 19.07 -0.10
C GLY A 238 -11.91 18.04 -1.11
N ASP A 239 -12.68 18.53 -2.07
CA ASP A 239 -13.10 17.75 -3.24
C ASP A 239 -12.04 17.92 -4.34
N ILE A 240 -11.46 16.80 -4.78
CA ILE A 240 -10.44 16.76 -5.83
C ILE A 240 -10.90 17.42 -7.14
N LEU A 241 -12.21 17.49 -7.41
CA LEU A 241 -12.76 18.16 -8.58
C LEU A 241 -12.81 19.68 -8.42
N GLN A 242 -12.88 20.18 -7.20
CA GLN A 242 -12.94 21.62 -6.89
C GLN A 242 -11.56 22.24 -6.63
N GLU A 243 -10.67 21.49 -5.98
CA GLU A 243 -9.32 21.99 -5.65
C GLU A 243 -8.46 22.21 -6.89
N ASP A 244 -7.56 23.20 -6.83
CA ASP A 244 -6.55 23.43 -7.86
C ASP A 244 -5.26 22.67 -7.52
N TRP A 245 -4.86 21.83 -8.46
CA TRP A 245 -3.64 21.03 -8.42
C TRP A 245 -2.94 21.04 -9.78
N SER A 246 -3.22 22.04 -10.63
CA SER A 246 -2.61 22.20 -11.96
C SER A 246 -1.09 22.43 -11.93
N ASP A 247 -0.54 22.75 -10.75
CA ASP A 247 0.88 22.93 -10.49
C ASP A 247 1.64 21.62 -10.18
N ALA A 248 0.93 20.49 -10.08
CA ALA A 248 1.50 19.17 -9.82
C ALA A 248 2.40 18.70 -10.98
N SER A 249 3.57 18.16 -10.63
CA SER A 249 4.43 17.43 -11.58
C SER A 249 4.16 15.93 -11.57
N ILE A 250 3.56 15.41 -10.50
CA ILE A 250 3.13 14.03 -10.38
C ILE A 250 1.73 14.04 -9.75
N VAL A 251 0.76 13.40 -10.40
CA VAL A 251 -0.58 13.21 -9.86
C VAL A 251 -0.82 11.71 -9.72
N VAL A 252 -1.27 11.29 -8.54
CA VAL A 252 -1.63 9.91 -8.27
C VAL A 252 -3.10 9.87 -7.86
N ALA A 253 -3.86 8.95 -8.45
CA ALA A 253 -5.21 8.64 -8.00
C ALA A 253 -5.38 7.12 -7.91
N MET A 254 -5.73 6.63 -6.73
CA MET A 254 -6.11 5.23 -6.52
C MET A 254 -7.55 4.98 -7.01
N SER A 255 -7.74 5.20 -8.31
CA SER A 255 -9.02 5.46 -8.98
C SER A 255 -9.90 4.23 -9.24
N LEU A 256 -9.55 3.04 -8.73
CA LEU A 256 -10.14 1.76 -9.13
C LEU A 256 -11.67 1.75 -9.12
N CYS A 257 -12.27 2.40 -8.12
CA CYS A 257 -13.72 2.45 -7.93
C CYS A 257 -14.34 3.83 -8.22
N PHE A 258 -13.59 4.75 -8.85
CA PHE A 258 -14.12 6.05 -9.27
C PHE A 258 -15.17 5.86 -10.38
N PRO A 259 -16.35 6.49 -10.28
CA PRO A 259 -17.36 6.44 -11.33
C PRO A 259 -16.87 7.07 -12.64
N ALA A 260 -17.39 6.61 -13.77
CA ALA A 260 -17.02 7.13 -15.10
C ALA A 260 -17.16 8.66 -15.22
N GLU A 261 -18.23 9.24 -14.70
CA GLU A 261 -18.44 10.69 -14.71
C GLU A 261 -17.36 11.46 -13.94
N MET A 262 -16.86 10.87 -12.85
CA MET A 262 -15.76 11.44 -12.05
C MET A 262 -14.44 11.33 -12.82
N MET A 263 -14.17 10.20 -13.46
CA MET A 263 -12.98 10.04 -14.33
C MET A 263 -12.99 11.04 -15.48
N LYS A 264 -14.14 11.25 -16.13
CA LYS A 264 -14.31 12.26 -17.17
C LYS A 264 -14.08 13.70 -16.69
N ALA A 265 -14.52 14.01 -15.46
CA ALA A 265 -14.22 15.31 -14.86
C ALA A 265 -12.72 15.47 -14.54
N LEU A 266 -12.06 14.39 -14.12
CA LEU A 266 -10.62 14.37 -13.88
C LEU A 266 -9.80 14.53 -15.17
N GLU A 267 -10.21 13.92 -16.27
CA GLU A 267 -9.60 14.12 -17.60
C GLU A 267 -9.48 15.59 -17.96
N ALA A 268 -10.56 16.35 -17.78
CA ALA A 268 -10.55 17.79 -18.04
C ALA A 268 -9.54 18.55 -17.16
N LYS A 269 -9.33 18.10 -15.92
CA LYS A 269 -8.34 18.68 -15.01
C LYS A 269 -6.91 18.22 -15.34
N PHE A 270 -6.69 16.98 -15.76
CA PHE A 270 -5.38 16.51 -16.23
C PHE A 270 -4.89 17.31 -17.44
N ALA A 271 -5.79 17.75 -18.32
CA ALA A 271 -5.44 18.60 -19.45
C ALA A 271 -4.82 19.96 -19.04
N LEU A 272 -5.07 20.43 -17.81
CA LEU A 272 -4.54 21.67 -17.25
C LEU A 272 -3.13 21.52 -16.66
N LEU A 273 -2.63 20.29 -16.50
CA LEU A 273 -1.27 20.03 -16.05
C LEU A 273 -0.24 20.55 -17.07
N ARG A 274 0.96 20.84 -16.57
CA ARG A 274 2.09 21.24 -17.41
C ARG A 274 2.56 20.05 -18.26
N PRO A 275 3.03 20.28 -19.50
CA PRO A 275 3.72 19.23 -20.26
C PRO A 275 4.89 18.65 -19.45
N GLY A 276 5.05 17.32 -19.48
CA GLY A 276 5.99 16.56 -18.67
C GLY A 276 5.45 16.10 -17.31
N SER A 277 4.31 16.63 -16.84
CA SER A 277 3.68 16.11 -15.62
C SER A 277 3.24 14.66 -15.81
N ARG A 278 3.42 13.83 -14.78
CA ARG A 278 3.06 12.41 -14.81
C ARG A 278 1.74 12.17 -14.08
N VAL A 279 0.89 11.31 -14.60
CA VAL A 279 -0.40 10.92 -14.01
C VAL A 279 -0.40 9.41 -13.81
N VAL A 280 -0.68 8.95 -12.59
CA VAL A 280 -0.71 7.53 -12.21
C VAL A 280 -2.12 7.15 -11.78
N LEU A 281 -2.71 6.17 -12.46
CA LEU A 281 -4.09 5.73 -12.25
C LEU A 281 -4.16 4.20 -12.06
N MET A 282 -5.14 3.71 -11.30
CA MET A 282 -5.39 2.27 -11.14
C MET A 282 -6.25 1.67 -12.26
N ASN A 283 -6.92 2.51 -13.04
CA ASN A 283 -7.73 2.08 -14.17
C ASN A 283 -7.52 2.99 -15.37
N CYS A 284 -7.67 2.39 -16.55
CA CYS A 284 -7.63 3.06 -17.85
C CYS A 284 -9.06 3.07 -18.42
N PHE A 285 -9.95 3.87 -17.83
CA PHE A 285 -11.21 4.26 -18.48
C PHE A 285 -11.06 5.71 -18.91
N LEU A 286 -10.37 5.91 -20.04
CA LEU A 286 -10.28 7.19 -20.71
C LEU A 286 -11.09 7.05 -22.01
N GLU A 287 -12.30 7.59 -22.04
CA GLU A 287 -13.35 7.17 -23.00
C GLU A 287 -13.05 7.53 -24.46
N SER A 288 -12.30 8.60 -24.73
CA SER A 288 -11.92 8.98 -26.09
C SER A 288 -10.94 10.15 -26.08
N ASP A 289 -9.81 9.98 -26.77
CA ASP A 289 -8.78 10.99 -26.97
C ASP A 289 -8.08 11.34 -25.65
N LEU A 290 -6.97 10.66 -25.35
CA LEU A 290 -6.12 10.92 -24.18
C LEU A 290 -5.61 12.37 -24.27
N SER A 291 -6.43 13.37 -23.91
CA SER A 291 -6.35 14.79 -24.30
C SER A 291 -5.01 15.48 -23.96
N GLY A 292 -3.99 15.08 -24.71
CA GLY A 292 -2.57 15.21 -24.42
C GLY A 292 -2.05 14.49 -23.17
N LEU A 293 -2.57 13.32 -22.81
CA LEU A 293 -1.88 12.34 -21.97
C LEU A 293 -1.33 11.23 -22.88
N ALA A 294 -0.02 10.98 -22.88
CA ALA A 294 0.57 9.86 -23.58
C ALA A 294 0.94 8.77 -22.57
N PRO A 295 0.69 7.48 -22.84
CA PRO A 295 1.18 6.40 -21.99
C PRO A 295 2.70 6.47 -21.84
N LEU A 296 3.20 6.34 -20.63
CA LEU A 296 4.62 6.36 -20.32
C LEU A 296 5.08 4.95 -19.93
N CYS A 297 5.96 4.36 -20.76
CA CYS A 297 6.59 3.08 -20.45
C CYS A 297 7.73 3.29 -19.46
N LEU A 298 7.65 2.68 -18.29
CA LEU A 298 8.64 2.85 -17.21
C LEU A 298 9.74 1.79 -17.22
N ASP A 299 9.63 0.77 -18.07
CA ASP A 299 10.67 -0.22 -18.27
C ASP A 299 11.37 -0.07 -19.64
N ASN A 300 12.62 -0.49 -19.70
CA ASN A 300 13.40 -0.48 -20.94
C ASN A 300 12.95 -1.57 -21.95
N SER A 301 11.86 -2.31 -21.67
CA SER A 301 11.40 -3.44 -22.48
C SER A 301 10.74 -3.02 -23.80
N ARG A 302 10.42 -1.72 -23.97
CA ARG A 302 9.76 -1.16 -25.17
C ARG A 302 8.38 -1.77 -25.47
N GLU A 303 7.74 -2.43 -24.51
CA GLU A 303 6.34 -2.84 -24.64
C GLU A 303 5.42 -1.72 -24.18
N THR A 304 4.53 -1.27 -25.07
CA THR A 304 3.73 -0.04 -24.94
C THR A 304 2.61 -0.07 -23.90
N ALA A 305 2.48 -1.14 -23.11
CA ALA A 305 1.36 -1.36 -22.17
C ALA A 305 1.74 -2.00 -20.82
N HIS A 306 2.97 -1.83 -20.33
CA HIS A 306 3.28 -2.32 -18.99
C HIS A 306 2.72 -1.41 -17.91
N ALA A 307 1.61 -1.85 -17.31
CA ALA A 307 1.18 -1.33 -16.03
C ALA A 307 2.21 -1.70 -14.95
N VAL A 308 2.62 -0.73 -14.14
CA VAL A 308 3.43 -0.99 -12.94
C VAL A 308 2.55 -1.72 -11.95
N ARG A 309 3.01 -2.88 -11.46
CA ARG A 309 2.27 -3.63 -10.45
C ARG A 309 2.58 -3.08 -9.07
N LEU A 310 1.53 -2.62 -8.39
CA LEU A 310 1.62 -2.10 -7.02
C LEU A 310 0.86 -3.04 -6.09
N GLU A 311 1.52 -3.50 -5.03
CA GLU A 311 0.85 -4.23 -3.96
C GLU A 311 0.05 -3.27 -3.08
N MET A 312 -1.26 -3.50 -2.99
CA MET A 312 -2.20 -2.76 -2.15
C MET A 312 -2.74 -3.69 -1.05
N SER A 313 -3.43 -3.12 -0.07
CA SER A 313 -4.05 -3.88 1.03
C SER A 313 -5.14 -4.89 0.60
N PHE A 314 -5.52 -4.93 -0.67
CA PHE A 314 -6.46 -5.90 -1.24
C PHE A 314 -5.83 -6.76 -2.36
N GLY A 315 -4.51 -6.68 -2.50
CA GLY A 315 -3.70 -7.43 -3.46
C GLY A 315 -3.06 -6.57 -4.55
N GLU A 316 -2.27 -7.22 -5.39
CA GLU A 316 -1.53 -6.61 -6.49
C GLU A 316 -2.47 -6.02 -7.55
N THR A 317 -2.24 -4.76 -7.90
CA THR A 317 -3.05 -4.01 -8.86
C THR A 317 -2.16 -3.37 -9.93
N PRO A 318 -2.57 -3.41 -11.22
CA PRO A 318 -1.92 -2.59 -12.24
C PRO A 318 -2.11 -1.09 -12.00
N LEU A 319 -1.03 -0.34 -12.17
CA LEU A 319 -1.00 1.11 -12.26
C LEU A 319 -0.58 1.52 -13.67
N TYR A 320 -1.37 2.39 -14.27
CA TYR A 320 -1.11 2.98 -15.57
C TYR A 320 -0.49 4.36 -15.38
N VAL A 321 0.62 4.60 -16.07
CA VAL A 321 1.35 5.86 -15.98
C VAL A 321 1.25 6.58 -17.31
N PHE A 322 0.90 7.86 -17.24
CA PHE A 322 0.79 8.74 -18.39
C PHE A 322 1.67 9.96 -18.18
N GLU A 323 2.19 10.52 -19.26
CA GLU A 323 2.87 11.80 -19.30
C GLU A 323 1.98 12.82 -20.01
N ARG A 324 1.84 14.02 -19.45
CA ARG A 324 1.22 15.14 -20.12
C ARG A 324 2.09 15.57 -21.30
N VAL A 325 1.61 15.36 -22.51
CA VAL A 325 2.27 15.80 -23.75
C VAL A 325 1.63 17.06 -24.28
N ASP A 326 2.44 17.94 -24.87
CA ASP A 326 1.91 19.07 -25.63
C ASP A 326 1.02 18.52 -26.76
N GLN A 327 -0.17 19.12 -26.99
CA GLN A 327 -1.23 18.57 -27.87
C GLN A 327 -0.79 18.33 -29.34
N LYS A 328 0.45 18.69 -29.70
CA LYS A 328 1.04 18.48 -31.02
C LYS A 328 1.77 17.14 -31.20
N ARG A 329 1.92 16.30 -30.17
CA ARG A 329 2.44 14.93 -30.34
C ARG A 329 1.27 13.98 -30.61
N GLU A 330 1.32 13.26 -31.73
CA GLU A 330 0.30 12.27 -32.13
C GLU A 330 0.08 11.26 -31.00
N LEU A 331 -1.18 11.13 -30.57
CA LEU A 331 -1.61 10.17 -29.56
C LEU A 331 -1.56 8.77 -30.14
N VAL A 332 -0.94 7.84 -29.41
CA VAL A 332 -0.90 6.42 -29.78
C VAL A 332 -2.21 5.77 -29.33
N ASP A 333 -2.90 5.13 -30.26
CA ASP A 333 -4.17 4.43 -30.01
C ASP A 333 -3.93 3.18 -29.13
N LEU A 334 -4.40 3.24 -27.89
CA LEU A 334 -4.31 2.15 -26.92
C LEU A 334 -5.31 1.02 -27.17
N THR A 335 -6.33 1.22 -28.03
CA THR A 335 -7.34 0.18 -28.32
C THR A 335 -6.81 -0.95 -29.19
N ALA A 336 -5.56 -0.86 -29.65
CA ALA A 336 -4.87 -1.85 -30.47
C ALA A 336 -3.98 -2.83 -29.67
N MET A 337 -3.98 -2.77 -28.35
CA MET A 337 -3.17 -3.65 -27.49
C MET A 337 -4.08 -4.65 -26.77
N ASP A 338 -4.23 -5.82 -27.39
CA ASP A 338 -4.95 -7.02 -26.89
C ASP A 338 -4.34 -7.59 -25.59
#